data_AF-A0A7J6RKD8-F1
#
_entry.id   AF-A0A7J6RKD8-F1
#
_cell.length_a   1.000
_cell.length_b   1.000
_cell.length_c   1.000
_cell.angle_alpha   90.00
_cell.angle_beta   90.00
_cell.angle_gamma   90.00
#
_symmetry.space_group_name_H-M   'P 1'
#
loop_
_entity.id
_entity.type
_entity.pdbx_description
1 polymer ?
#
loop_
_entity_poly.entity_id
_entity_poly.type
_entity_poly.pdbx_seq_one_letter_code
_entity_poly.pdbx_strand_id
1 'polypeptide(L)'
;GVAAVGLIVFAVVATSTNVTVTAADWNAVANWSTLGFQSLIALILAILGFQLLDMVIWQRVWAAKNDFNLRMGLLLGGTLIFLTMIAFGVLGMLAEAQDRARPVPHLTLDPYTKSLAFFDLLGVLPNAAVGAVVVLAICLTTSSVDSLQSAFLSVFAAEFVKRGWSLNWGRLLLVLMNVPAIVVAMREISVINLFLVADLVAATICMPAYCGLYSTVTTFGA
;
A
#
# COMPACT_ATOMS: atom_id res chain seq x y z
N GLY A 1 -12.23 -0.81 1.54
CA GLY A 1 -12.81 0.54 1.69
C GLY A 1 -13.37 0.73 3.09
N VAL A 2 -14.63 0.39 3.31
CA VAL A 2 -15.32 0.61 4.60
C VAL A 2 -14.63 -0.10 5.78
N ALA A 3 -14.17 -1.35 5.61
CA ALA A 3 -13.43 -2.06 6.64
C ALA A 3 -12.08 -1.40 7.00
N ALA A 4 -11.42 -0.75 6.04
CA ALA A 4 -10.16 -0.03 6.28
C ALA A 4 -10.42 1.23 7.08
N VAL A 5 -11.46 1.99 6.71
CA VAL A 5 -11.92 3.16 7.48
C VAL A 5 -12.33 2.74 8.90
N GLY A 6 -13.05 1.63 9.04
CA GLY A 6 -13.42 1.08 10.35
C GLY A 6 -12.20 0.75 11.22
N LEU A 7 -11.20 0.09 10.66
CA LEU A 7 -9.92 -0.19 11.34
C LEU A 7 -9.21 1.10 11.77
N ILE A 8 -9.18 2.12 10.90
CA ILE A 8 -8.51 3.39 11.17
C ILE A 8 -9.23 4.19 12.25
N VAL A 9 -10.56 4.32 12.15
CA VAL A 9 -11.36 5.00 13.17
C VAL A 9 -11.16 4.30 14.51
N PHE A 10 -11.22 2.96 14.52
CA PHE A 10 -10.96 2.20 15.74
C PHE A 10 -9.54 2.42 16.28
N ALA A 11 -8.52 2.37 15.42
CA ALA A 11 -7.13 2.60 15.81
C ALA A 11 -6.94 4.00 16.37
N VAL A 12 -7.41 5.05 15.69
CA VAL A 12 -7.29 6.45 16.14
C VAL A 12 -8.01 6.67 17.48
N VAL A 13 -9.20 6.11 17.66
CA VAL A 13 -9.94 6.21 18.94
C VAL A 13 -9.20 5.45 20.05
N ALA A 14 -8.68 4.26 19.76
CA ALA A 14 -7.98 3.46 20.75
C ALA A 14 -6.60 4.06 21.12
N THR A 15 -5.92 4.72 20.20
CA THR A 15 -4.65 5.40 20.49
C THR A 15 -4.85 6.71 21.24
N SER A 16 -5.83 7.54 20.85
CA SER A 16 -6.15 8.81 21.54
C SER A 16 -6.58 8.63 23.00
N THR A 17 -7.07 7.45 23.37
CA THR A 17 -7.52 7.15 24.74
C THR A 17 -6.43 6.53 25.63
N ASN A 18 -5.42 5.87 25.04
CA ASN A 18 -4.43 5.08 25.80
C ASN A 18 -2.98 5.57 25.66
N VAL A 19 -2.70 6.48 24.72
CA VAL A 19 -1.34 6.94 24.44
C VAL A 19 -1.18 8.39 24.89
N THR A 20 -0.29 8.61 25.86
CA THR A 20 0.12 9.95 26.30
C THR A 20 1.51 10.26 25.75
N VAL A 21 1.61 11.27 24.89
CA VAL A 21 2.87 11.76 24.32
C VAL A 21 3.16 13.15 24.86
N THR A 22 4.39 13.39 25.31
CA THR A 22 4.84 14.71 25.76
C THR A 22 4.94 15.69 24.59
N ALA A 23 4.63 16.98 24.82
CA ALA A 23 4.70 18.00 23.77
C ALA A 23 6.12 18.13 23.16
N ALA A 24 7.17 17.84 23.93
CA ALA A 24 8.55 17.84 23.46
C ALA A 24 8.81 16.73 22.42
N ASP A 25 8.31 15.51 22.67
CA ASP A 25 8.52 14.35 21.78
C ASP A 25 7.69 14.48 20.50
N TRP A 26 6.46 15.01 20.62
CA TRP A 26 5.63 15.33 19.45
C TRP A 26 6.28 16.38 18.56
N ASN A 27 6.77 17.48 19.14
CA ASN A 27 7.46 18.52 18.37
C ASN A 27 8.73 18.00 17.71
N ALA A 28 9.45 17.07 18.33
CA ALA A 28 10.66 16.48 17.75
C ALA A 28 10.39 15.63 16.50
N VAL A 29 9.19 15.05 16.37
CA VAL A 29 8.78 14.23 15.21
C VAL A 29 8.00 15.05 14.18
N ALA A 30 7.14 15.97 14.63
CA ALA A 30 6.28 16.79 13.77
C ALA A 30 7.00 18.02 13.16
N ASN A 31 8.33 18.04 13.16
CA ASN A 31 9.11 19.14 12.60
C ASN A 31 9.14 19.07 11.07
N TRP A 32 9.02 20.25 10.44
CA TRP A 32 9.22 20.38 9.00
C TRP A 32 10.69 20.13 8.65
N SER A 33 10.94 19.27 7.67
CA SER A 33 12.28 19.02 7.15
C SER A 33 12.29 19.08 5.63
N THR A 34 13.36 19.66 5.06
CA THR A 34 13.56 19.70 3.60
C THR A 34 13.60 18.29 3.00
N LEU A 35 14.22 17.35 3.72
CA LEU A 35 14.28 15.95 3.31
C LEU A 35 12.86 15.34 3.28
N GLY A 36 12.05 15.57 4.32
CA GLY A 36 10.66 15.08 4.36
C GLY A 36 9.81 15.63 3.23
N PHE A 37 9.98 16.90 2.85
CA PHE A 37 9.30 17.48 1.70
C PHE A 37 9.74 16.85 0.36
N GLN A 38 11.04 16.60 0.18
CA GLN A 38 11.53 15.89 -1.00
C GLN A 38 10.97 14.46 -1.08
N SER A 39 10.94 13.74 0.06
CA SER A 39 10.33 12.41 0.15
C SER A 39 8.84 12.42 -0.16
N LEU A 40 8.10 13.46 0.26
CA LEU A 40 6.68 13.62 -0.07
C LEU A 40 6.46 13.74 -1.58
N ILE A 41 7.23 14.59 -2.26
CA ILE A 41 7.12 14.75 -3.72
C ILE A 41 7.51 13.44 -4.43
N ALA A 42 8.61 12.81 -4.00
CA ALA A 42 9.05 11.54 -4.56
C ALA A 42 7.98 10.45 -4.42
N LEU A 43 7.32 10.37 -3.26
CA LEU A 43 6.24 9.43 -2.98
C LEU A 43 5.03 9.67 -3.90
N ILE A 44 4.62 10.92 -4.10
CA ILE A 44 3.51 11.24 -5.01
C ILE A 44 3.84 10.79 -6.44
N LEU A 45 5.03 11.09 -6.94
CA LEU A 45 5.45 10.70 -8.28
C LEU A 45 5.53 9.17 -8.43
N ALA A 46 6.10 8.48 -7.44
CA ALA A 46 6.19 7.02 -7.39
C ALA A 46 4.81 6.36 -7.44
N ILE A 47 3.91 6.77 -6.55
CA ILE A 47 2.55 6.20 -6.46
C ILE A 47 1.78 6.46 -7.75
N LEU A 48 1.89 7.65 -8.35
CA LEU A 48 1.23 7.95 -9.63
C LEU A 48 1.70 6.98 -10.73
N GLY A 49 3.00 6.76 -10.86
CA GLY A 49 3.55 5.82 -11.84
C GLY A 49 3.09 4.38 -11.61
N PHE A 50 3.12 3.93 -10.35
CA PHE A 50 2.64 2.59 -9.98
C PHE A 50 1.15 2.40 -10.26
N GLN A 51 0.32 3.37 -9.86
CA GLN A 51 -1.14 3.34 -10.00
C GLN A 51 -1.58 3.22 -11.46
N LEU A 52 -0.81 3.78 -12.39
CA LEU A 52 -1.06 3.71 -13.83
C LEU A 52 -0.83 2.31 -14.41
N LEU A 53 0.06 1.51 -13.81
CA LEU A 53 0.37 0.15 -14.25
C LEU A 53 -0.49 -0.92 -13.57
N ASP A 54 -1.21 -0.56 -12.51
CA ASP A 54 -1.97 -1.52 -11.70
C ASP A 54 -3.25 -2.00 -12.40
N MET A 55 -3.22 -3.28 -12.82
CA MET A 55 -4.32 -3.96 -13.49
C MET A 55 -5.59 -4.06 -12.63
N VAL A 56 -5.47 -4.06 -11.30
CA VAL A 56 -6.64 -4.13 -10.41
C VAL A 56 -7.54 -2.90 -10.62
N ILE A 57 -6.97 -1.71 -10.81
CA ILE A 57 -7.75 -0.49 -11.04
C ILE A 57 -8.31 -0.49 -12.45
N TRP A 58 -7.54 -0.86 -13.46
CA TRP A 58 -8.03 -0.90 -14.84
C TRP A 58 -9.23 -1.84 -15.02
N GLN A 59 -9.24 -2.99 -14.33
CA GLN A 59 -10.42 -3.85 -14.30
C GLN A 59 -11.67 -3.13 -13.76
N ARG A 60 -11.52 -2.31 -12.72
CA ARG A 60 -12.64 -1.52 -12.15
C ARG A 60 -13.08 -0.40 -13.09
N VAL A 61 -12.13 0.21 -13.82
CA VAL A 61 -12.42 1.21 -14.84
C VAL A 61 -13.23 0.61 -15.99
N TRP A 62 -12.81 -0.55 -16.51
CA TRP A 62 -13.51 -1.23 -17.61
C TRP A 62 -14.84 -1.85 -17.19
N ALA A 63 -15.01 -2.21 -15.93
CA ALA A 63 -16.29 -2.67 -15.39
C ALA A 63 -17.29 -1.54 -15.10
N ALA A 64 -16.88 -0.26 -15.23
CA ALA A 64 -17.74 0.86 -14.93
C ALA A 64 -18.87 0.98 -15.96
N LYS A 65 -20.11 1.13 -15.47
CA LYS A 65 -21.30 1.21 -16.32
C LYS A 65 -21.31 2.45 -17.23
N ASN A 66 -20.93 3.61 -16.69
CA ASN A 66 -20.99 4.92 -17.34
C ASN A 66 -19.84 5.81 -16.84
N ASP A 67 -19.43 6.80 -17.64
CA ASP A 67 -18.39 7.77 -17.30
C ASP A 67 -18.67 8.57 -16.02
N PHE A 68 -19.94 8.90 -15.76
CA PHE A 68 -20.34 9.58 -14.53
C PHE A 68 -20.05 8.72 -13.29
N ASN A 69 -20.42 7.44 -13.34
CA ASN A 69 -20.18 6.50 -12.24
C ASN A 69 -18.69 6.22 -12.06
N LEU A 70 -17.93 6.19 -13.16
CA LEU A 70 -16.48 6.07 -13.14
C LEU A 70 -15.83 7.25 -12.41
N ARG A 71 -16.17 8.48 -12.79
CA ARG A 71 -15.62 9.70 -12.16
C ARG A 71 -16.01 9.82 -10.69
N MET A 72 -17.26 9.52 -10.37
CA MET A 72 -17.74 9.51 -8.98
C MET A 72 -17.00 8.46 -8.14
N GLY A 73 -16.81 7.25 -8.70
CA GLY A 73 -16.07 6.17 -8.04
C GLY A 73 -14.60 6.52 -7.82
N LEU A 74 -13.96 7.16 -8.80
CA LEU A 74 -12.58 7.64 -8.69
C LEU A 74 -12.45 8.72 -7.60
N LEU A 75 -13.36 9.70 -7.58
CA LEU A 75 -13.36 10.76 -6.56
C LEU A 75 -13.58 10.19 -5.16
N LEU A 76 -14.63 9.39 -4.96
CA LEU A 76 -14.92 8.79 -3.66
C LEU A 76 -13.80 7.86 -3.19
N GLY A 77 -13.28 7.01 -4.09
CA GLY A 77 -12.17 6.11 -3.79
C GLY A 77 -10.90 6.87 -3.44
N GLY A 78 -10.54 7.88 -4.24
CA GLY A 78 -9.38 8.73 -4.03
C GLY A 78 -9.45 9.50 -2.72
N THR A 79 -10.58 10.13 -2.40
CA THR A 79 -10.78 10.81 -1.12
C THR A 79 -10.65 9.85 0.06
N LEU A 80 -11.22 8.65 -0.03
CA LEU A 80 -11.14 7.66 1.05
C LEU A 80 -9.69 7.20 1.31
N ILE A 81 -8.94 6.93 0.24
CA ILE A 81 -7.53 6.54 0.31
C ILE A 81 -6.69 7.69 0.87
N PHE A 82 -6.93 8.91 0.41
CA PHE A 82 -6.21 10.08 0.88
C PHE A 82 -6.38 10.31 2.40
N LEU A 83 -7.62 10.28 2.89
CA LEU A 83 -7.91 10.41 4.33
C LEU A 83 -7.28 9.27 5.15
N THR A 84 -7.34 8.05 4.61
CA THR A 84 -6.74 6.87 5.22
C THR A 84 -5.22 7.02 5.35
N MET A 85 -4.56 7.51 4.30
CA MET A 85 -3.11 7.68 4.26
C MET A 85 -2.64 8.74 5.25
N ILE A 86 -3.36 9.86 5.39
CA ILE A 86 -3.07 10.88 6.39
C ILE A 86 -3.17 10.28 7.81
N ALA A 87 -4.24 9.51 8.08
CA ALA A 87 -4.42 8.91 9.39
C ALA A 87 -3.29 7.94 9.75
N PHE A 88 -2.88 7.05 8.83
CA PHE A 88 -1.74 6.17 9.05
C PHE A 88 -0.40 6.92 9.17
N GLY A 89 -0.21 8.02 8.42
CA GLY A 89 0.96 8.88 8.57
C GLY A 89 1.06 9.49 9.97
N VAL A 90 -0.06 9.99 10.50
CA VAL A 90 -0.14 10.53 11.87
C VAL A 90 0.09 9.43 12.91
N LEU A 91 -0.51 8.25 12.75
CA LEU A 91 -0.28 7.11 13.63
C LEU A 91 1.19 6.64 13.62
N GLY A 92 1.85 6.69 12.46
CA GLY A 92 3.29 6.40 12.36
C GLY A 92 4.16 7.42 13.11
N MET A 93 3.84 8.71 12.98
CA MET A 93 4.52 9.76 13.76
C MET A 93 4.26 9.61 15.27
N LEU A 94 3.05 9.21 15.68
CA LEU A 94 2.71 8.92 17.07
C LEU A 94 3.50 7.72 17.61
N ALA A 95 3.65 6.66 16.81
CA ALA A 95 4.47 5.50 17.19
C ALA A 95 5.94 5.89 17.43
N GLU A 96 6.52 6.70 16.53
CA GLU A 96 7.91 7.17 16.71
C GLU A 96 8.05 8.08 17.94
N ALA A 97 7.10 8.99 18.17
CA ALA A 97 7.14 9.87 19.33
C ALA A 97 7.03 9.08 20.64
N GLN A 98 6.21 8.02 20.66
CA GLN A 98 6.08 7.14 21.81
C GLN A 98 7.33 6.27 22.04
N ASP A 99 7.96 5.76 20.98
CA ASP A 99 9.19 4.95 21.09
C ASP A 99 10.38 5.77 21.60
N ARG A 100 10.46 7.06 21.23
CA ARG A 100 11.48 7.99 21.77
C ARG A 100 11.36 8.23 23.27
N ALA A 101 10.17 8.06 23.84
CA ALA A 101 9.95 8.15 25.29
C ALA A 101 10.37 6.87 26.04
N ARG A 102 10.68 5.76 25.34
CA ARG A 102 11.11 4.50 25.97
C ARG A 102 12.62 4.51 26.29
N PRO A 103 13.06 3.82 27.36
CA PRO A 103 14.48 3.77 27.75
C PRO A 103 15.40 3.13 26.70
N VAL A 104 14.87 2.26 25.84
CA VAL A 104 15.59 1.65 24.71
C VAL A 104 14.69 1.79 23.47
N PRO A 105 14.99 2.69 22.53
CA PRO A 105 14.23 2.82 21.29
C PRO A 105 14.38 1.54 20.45
N HIS A 106 13.30 1.06 19.87
CA HIS A 106 13.32 -0.15 19.03
C HIS A 106 13.02 0.16 17.56
N LEU A 107 12.27 1.24 17.29
CA LEU A 107 11.85 1.65 15.95
C LEU A 107 12.91 2.46 15.20
N THR A 108 13.88 3.06 15.89
CA THR A 108 14.92 3.88 15.25
C THR A 108 16.11 3.08 14.74
N LEU A 109 16.23 1.80 15.15
CA LEU A 109 17.44 1.00 14.95
C LEU A 109 17.52 0.37 13.56
N ASP A 110 16.42 -0.19 13.03
CA ASP A 110 16.43 -0.93 11.77
C ASP A 110 15.26 -0.56 10.82
N PRO A 111 15.50 -0.50 9.50
CA PRO A 111 14.44 -0.28 8.50
C PRO A 111 13.34 -1.35 8.53
N TYR A 112 13.64 -2.54 9.02
CA TYR A 112 12.66 -3.60 9.25
C TYR A 112 11.72 -3.23 10.39
N THR A 113 12.25 -2.83 11.55
CA THR A 113 11.44 -2.48 12.73
C THR A 113 10.58 -1.24 12.49
N LYS A 114 11.03 -0.29 11.65
CA LYS A 114 10.21 0.85 11.21
C LYS A 114 8.90 0.43 10.53
N SER A 115 8.89 -0.68 9.79
CA SER A 115 7.66 -1.17 9.15
C SER A 115 6.63 -1.71 10.15
N LEU A 116 7.05 -1.99 11.38
CA LEU A 116 6.22 -2.51 12.46
C LEU A 116 5.66 -1.40 13.38
N ALA A 117 5.88 -0.12 13.06
CA ALA A 117 5.48 1.03 13.88
C ALA A 117 4.02 1.00 14.33
N PHE A 118 3.10 0.65 13.42
CA PHE A 118 1.68 0.55 13.77
C PHE A 118 1.41 -0.56 14.78
N PHE A 119 2.06 -1.71 14.65
CA PHE A 119 1.88 -2.85 15.55
C PHE A 119 2.53 -2.63 16.91
N ASP A 120 3.64 -1.90 16.98
CA ASP A 120 4.24 -1.50 18.25
C ASP A 120 3.30 -0.58 19.05
N LEU A 121 2.60 0.33 18.36
CA LEU A 121 1.60 1.20 18.96
C LEU A 121 0.41 0.39 19.52
N LEU A 122 0.01 -0.69 18.86
CA LEU A 122 -1.04 -1.61 19.36
C LEU A 122 -0.63 -2.32 20.66
N GLY A 123 0.66 -2.46 20.96
CA GLY A 123 1.13 -3.10 22.20
C GLY A 123 0.67 -2.40 23.49
N VAL A 124 0.20 -1.15 23.39
CA VAL A 124 -0.26 -0.33 24.53
C VAL A 124 -1.77 -0.45 24.75
N LEU A 125 -2.50 -1.05 23.80
CA LEU A 125 -3.95 -1.21 23.85
C LEU A 125 -4.36 -2.46 24.64
N PRO A 126 -5.59 -2.48 25.19
CA PRO A 126 -6.14 -3.69 25.80
C PRO A 126 -6.24 -4.85 24.80
N ASN A 127 -5.97 -6.08 25.26
CA ASN A 127 -5.89 -7.28 24.42
C ASN A 127 -7.09 -7.50 23.48
N ALA A 128 -8.31 -7.13 23.92
CA ALA A 128 -9.51 -7.24 23.09
C ALA A 128 -9.48 -6.29 21.88
N ALA A 129 -8.96 -5.08 22.04
CA ALA A 129 -8.80 -4.11 20.96
C ALA A 129 -7.72 -4.55 19.97
N VAL A 130 -6.60 -5.08 20.48
CA VAL A 130 -5.52 -5.65 19.65
C VAL A 130 -6.05 -6.79 18.79
N GLY A 131 -6.80 -7.72 19.39
CA GLY A 131 -7.40 -8.85 18.67
C GLY A 131 -8.32 -8.40 17.53
N ALA A 132 -9.17 -7.40 17.77
CA ALA A 132 -10.05 -6.85 16.75
C ALA A 132 -9.27 -6.22 15.59
N VAL A 133 -8.22 -5.44 15.88
CA VAL A 133 -7.37 -4.81 14.84
C VAL A 133 -6.63 -5.87 14.02
N VAL A 134 -6.08 -6.89 14.66
CA VAL A 134 -5.36 -7.97 13.96
C VAL A 134 -6.30 -8.73 13.01
N VAL A 135 -7.51 -9.09 13.47
CA VAL A 135 -8.50 -9.75 12.61
C VAL A 135 -8.87 -8.88 11.42
N LEU A 136 -9.15 -7.59 11.65
CA LEU A 136 -9.46 -6.65 10.58
C LEU A 136 -8.29 -6.49 9.61
N ALA A 137 -7.06 -6.39 10.10
CA ALA A 137 -5.86 -6.29 9.28
C ALA A 137 -5.69 -7.54 8.40
N ILE A 138 -5.90 -8.74 8.94
CA ILE A 138 -5.86 -9.99 8.18
C ILE A 138 -6.94 -9.98 7.09
N CYS A 139 -8.20 -9.66 7.44
CA CYS A 139 -9.28 -9.58 6.45
C CYS A 139 -8.99 -8.58 5.32
N LEU A 140 -8.42 -7.42 5.66
CA LEU A 140 -8.01 -6.40 4.70
C LEU A 140 -6.90 -6.91 3.77
N THR A 141 -5.87 -7.52 4.33
CA THR A 141 -4.76 -8.09 3.55
C THR A 141 -5.24 -9.23 2.66
N THR A 142 -6.06 -10.15 3.17
CA THR A 142 -6.63 -11.25 2.37
C THR A 142 -7.49 -10.73 1.22
N SER A 143 -8.30 -9.69 1.44
CA SER A 143 -9.11 -9.08 0.37
C SER A 143 -8.25 -8.40 -0.71
N SER A 144 -7.14 -7.78 -0.33
CA SER A 144 -6.18 -7.20 -1.28
C SER A 144 -5.48 -8.28 -2.10
N VAL A 145 -5.05 -9.37 -1.47
CA VAL A 145 -4.42 -10.51 -2.15
C VAL A 145 -5.39 -11.17 -3.13
N ASP A 146 -6.66 -11.35 -2.74
CA ASP A 146 -7.70 -11.89 -3.64
C ASP A 146 -7.91 -11.02 -4.89
N SER A 147 -7.92 -9.69 -4.71
CA SER A 147 -8.01 -8.74 -5.83
C SER A 147 -6.79 -8.83 -6.76
N LEU A 148 -5.57 -8.92 -6.21
CA LEU A 148 -4.33 -9.07 -6.97
C LEU A 148 -4.29 -10.39 -7.75
N GLN A 149 -4.70 -11.48 -7.11
CA GLN A 149 -4.75 -12.80 -7.73
C GLN A 149 -5.76 -12.83 -8.89
N SER A 150 -6.92 -12.20 -8.72
CA SER A 150 -7.92 -12.05 -9.78
C SER A 150 -7.39 -11.21 -10.95
N ALA A 151 -6.59 -10.18 -10.68
CA ALA A 151 -5.92 -9.40 -11.72
C ALA A 151 -4.92 -10.25 -12.52
N PHE A 152 -4.00 -10.97 -11.85
CA PHE A 152 -3.06 -11.86 -12.52
C PHE A 152 -3.74 -12.94 -13.34
N LEU A 153 -4.79 -13.56 -12.79
CA LEU A 153 -5.56 -14.57 -13.51
C LEU A 153 -6.17 -14.01 -14.80
N SER A 154 -6.65 -12.77 -14.81
CA SER A 154 -7.22 -12.15 -16.02
C SER A 154 -6.18 -11.96 -17.13
N VAL A 155 -4.95 -11.57 -16.75
CA VAL A 155 -3.84 -11.33 -17.69
C VAL A 155 -3.40 -12.67 -18.28
N PHE A 156 -3.21 -13.68 -17.45
CA PHE A 156 -2.85 -15.02 -17.91
C PHE A 156 -3.96 -15.64 -18.76
N ALA A 157 -5.23 -15.49 -18.35
CA ALA A 157 -6.37 -16.00 -19.11
C ALA A 157 -6.46 -15.36 -20.50
N ALA A 158 -6.26 -14.04 -20.62
CA ALA A 158 -6.27 -13.35 -21.90
C ALA A 158 -5.20 -13.90 -22.86
N GLU A 159 -4.00 -14.20 -22.36
CA GLU A 159 -2.92 -14.75 -23.16
C GLU A 159 -3.15 -16.23 -23.53
N PHE A 160 -3.69 -17.03 -22.60
CA PHE A 160 -3.99 -18.44 -22.87
C PHE A 160 -5.16 -18.62 -23.85
N VAL A 161 -6.18 -17.78 -23.78
CA VAL A 161 -7.31 -17.81 -24.74
C VAL A 161 -6.82 -17.47 -26.15
N LYS A 162 -5.92 -16.49 -26.32
CA LYS A 162 -5.29 -16.18 -27.61
C LYS A 162 -4.53 -17.37 -28.20
N ARG A 163 -3.95 -18.21 -27.35
CA ARG A 163 -3.20 -19.42 -27.73
C ARG A 163 -4.06 -20.69 -27.82
N GLY A 164 -5.37 -20.59 -27.53
CA GLY A 164 -6.31 -21.72 -27.55
C GLY A 164 -6.15 -22.71 -26.38
N TRP A 165 -5.49 -22.33 -25.30
CA TRP A 165 -5.24 -23.19 -24.13
C TRP A 165 -6.37 -23.09 -23.10
N SER A 166 -6.54 -24.12 -22.26
CA SER A 166 -7.56 -24.13 -21.21
C SER A 166 -7.25 -23.14 -20.08
N LEU A 167 -8.27 -22.46 -19.55
CA LEU A 167 -8.19 -21.55 -18.40
C LEU A 167 -7.59 -22.18 -17.13
N ASN A 168 -7.65 -23.51 -16.99
CA ASN A 168 -7.09 -24.24 -15.85
C ASN A 168 -5.56 -24.05 -15.74
N TRP A 169 -4.86 -23.86 -16.86
CA TRP A 169 -3.42 -23.56 -16.86
C TRP A 169 -3.10 -22.21 -16.21
N GLY A 170 -3.97 -21.21 -16.40
CA GLY A 170 -3.85 -19.90 -15.73
C GLY A 170 -3.97 -20.01 -14.22
N ARG A 171 -4.90 -20.84 -13.72
CA ARG A 171 -5.06 -21.10 -12.29
C ARG A 171 -3.85 -21.83 -11.70
N LEU A 172 -3.32 -22.81 -12.42
CA LEU A 172 -2.12 -23.53 -11.99
C LEU A 172 -0.91 -22.58 -11.88
N LEU A 173 -0.72 -21.72 -12.87
CA LEU A 173 0.39 -20.75 -12.88
C LEU A 173 0.26 -19.73 -11.73
N LEU A 174 -0.97 -19.32 -11.40
CA LEU A 174 -1.24 -18.48 -10.23
C LEU A 174 -0.83 -19.17 -8.92
N VAL A 175 -1.20 -20.45 -8.73
CA VAL A 175 -0.80 -21.22 -7.54
C VAL A 175 0.73 -21.33 -7.45
N LEU A 176 1.39 -21.60 -8.58
CA LEU A 176 2.85 -21.67 -8.64
C LEU A 176 3.52 -20.33 -8.29
N MET A 177 2.93 -19.19 -8.69
CA MET A 177 3.43 -17.85 -8.33
C MET A 177 3.30 -17.54 -6.83
N ASN A 178 2.35 -18.14 -6.11
CA ASN A 178 2.21 -17.91 -4.67
C ASN A 178 3.38 -18.52 -3.88
N VAL A 179 3.97 -19.63 -4.35
CA VAL A 179 5.09 -20.31 -3.68
C VAL A 179 6.30 -19.38 -3.47
N PRO A 180 6.88 -18.73 -4.51
CA PRO A 180 7.99 -17.81 -4.31
C PRO A 180 7.60 -16.59 -3.48
N ALA A 181 6.36 -16.11 -3.58
CA ALA A 181 5.88 -15.00 -2.74
C ALA A 181 5.92 -15.36 -1.24
N ILE A 182 5.51 -16.58 -0.87
CA ILE A 182 5.61 -17.08 0.51
C ILE A 182 7.07 -17.19 0.95
N VAL A 183 7.95 -17.73 0.10
CA VAL A 183 9.38 -17.85 0.42
C VAL A 183 10.02 -16.48 0.66
N VAL A 184 9.66 -15.47 -0.13
CA VAL A 184 10.14 -14.10 0.07
C VAL A 184 9.55 -13.50 1.34
N ALA A 185 8.28 -13.74 1.66
CA ALA A 185 7.65 -13.26 2.89
C ALA A 185 8.28 -13.85 4.17
N MET A 186 8.88 -15.03 4.08
CA MET A 186 9.64 -15.64 5.20
C MET A 186 11.02 -15.01 5.40
N ARG A 187 11.53 -14.25 4.43
CA ARG A 187 12.76 -13.48 4.60
C ARG A 187 12.34 -12.14 5.21
N GLU A 188 12.91 -11.77 6.35
CA GLU A 188 12.63 -10.54 7.11
C GLU A 188 13.10 -9.26 6.36
N ILE A 189 12.70 -9.12 5.10
CA ILE A 189 13.02 -8.01 4.24
C ILE A 189 12.13 -6.84 4.65
N SER A 190 12.73 -5.66 4.81
CA SER A 190 11.95 -4.44 5.09
C SER A 190 10.95 -4.18 3.95
N VAL A 191 9.69 -4.08 4.33
CA VAL A 191 8.56 -3.78 3.43
C VAL A 191 8.78 -2.46 2.70
N ILE A 192 9.36 -1.46 3.39
CA ILE A 192 9.65 -0.14 2.83
C ILE A 192 10.66 -0.25 1.67
N ASN A 193 11.69 -1.07 1.83
CA ASN A 193 12.68 -1.29 0.78
C ASN A 193 12.09 -2.06 -0.41
N LEU A 194 11.24 -3.06 -0.14
CA LEU A 194 10.57 -3.82 -1.19
C LEU A 194 9.66 -2.90 -2.03
N PHE A 195 8.89 -2.03 -1.39
CA PHE A 195 8.06 -1.03 -2.08
C PHE A 195 8.91 -0.02 -2.84
N LEU A 196 10.02 0.48 -2.27
CA LEU A 196 10.91 1.43 -2.95
C LEU A 196 11.47 0.84 -4.26
N VAL A 197 11.90 -0.42 -4.24
CA VAL A 197 12.39 -1.10 -5.45
C VAL A 197 11.26 -1.29 -6.47
N ALA A 198 10.07 -1.70 -6.01
CA ALA A 198 8.91 -1.86 -6.88
C ALA A 198 8.51 -0.53 -7.55
N ASP A 199 8.49 0.57 -6.79
CA ASP A 199 8.17 1.90 -7.28
C ASP A 199 9.21 2.43 -8.28
N LEU A 200 10.49 2.14 -8.06
CA LEU A 200 11.55 2.49 -9.00
C LEU A 200 11.39 1.74 -10.34
N VAL A 201 11.06 0.45 -10.28
CA VAL A 201 10.76 -0.35 -11.48
C VAL A 201 9.50 0.18 -12.18
N ALA A 202 8.45 0.51 -11.42
CA ALA A 202 7.24 1.11 -11.98
C ALA A 202 7.53 2.45 -12.68
N ALA A 203 8.32 3.32 -12.06
CA ALA A 203 8.69 4.62 -12.62
C ALA A 203 9.48 4.48 -13.95
N THR A 204 10.41 3.52 -14.01
CA THR A 204 11.21 3.26 -15.24
C THR A 204 10.39 2.67 -16.38
N ILE A 205 9.34 1.88 -16.08
CA ILE A 205 8.45 1.28 -17.10
C ILE A 205 7.36 2.26 -17.53
N CYS A 206 6.83 3.05 -16.59
CA CYS A 206 5.70 3.96 -16.86
C CYS A 206 6.04 4.97 -17.96
N MET A 207 7.21 5.60 -17.92
CA MET A 207 7.60 6.60 -18.91
C MET A 207 7.58 6.07 -20.36
N PRO A 208 8.31 4.98 -20.71
CA PRO A 208 8.27 4.44 -22.07
C PRO A 208 6.91 3.87 -22.45
N ALA A 209 6.18 3.23 -21.52
CA ALA A 209 4.86 2.66 -21.81
C ALA A 209 3.85 3.73 -22.27
N TYR A 210 3.82 4.89 -21.60
CA TYR A 210 2.91 5.99 -21.95
C TYR A 210 3.42 6.83 -23.12
N CYS A 211 4.73 7.02 -23.27
CA CYS A 211 5.28 7.66 -24.47
C CYS A 211 4.94 6.87 -25.74
N GLY A 212 4.93 5.53 -25.69
CA GLY A 212 4.55 4.67 -26.82
C GLY A 212 3.07 4.72 -27.22
N LEU A 213 2.19 5.22 -26.35
CA LEU A 213 0.77 5.45 -26.66
C LEU A 213 0.54 6.74 -27.46
N TYR A 214 1.51 7.65 -27.48
CA TYR A 214 1.41 8.89 -28.21
C TYR A 214 1.80 8.67 -29.68
N SER A 215 0.93 9.07 -30.62
CA SER A 215 1.05 8.79 -32.06
C SER A 215 2.31 9.35 -32.73
N THR A 216 3.09 10.18 -32.04
CA THR A 216 4.30 10.84 -32.55
C THR A 216 5.59 10.11 -32.14
N VAL A 217 5.55 9.11 -31.25
CA VAL A 217 6.76 8.40 -30.79
C VAL A 217 6.92 7.09 -31.56
N THR A 218 7.92 7.03 -32.44
CA THR A 218 8.28 5.80 -33.17
C THR A 218 9.23 4.92 -32.35
N THR A 219 9.33 3.63 -32.70
CA THR A 219 10.16 2.59 -32.04
C THR A 219 11.66 2.95 -31.92
N PHE A 220 12.12 4.02 -32.57
CA PHE A 220 13.50 4.50 -32.56
C PHE A 220 13.73 5.79 -31.72
N GLY A 221 12.71 6.30 -31.03
CA GLY A 221 12.79 7.55 -30.26
C GLY A 221 12.37 8.79 -31.08
N ALA A 222 12.20 9.92 -30.38
CA ALA A 222 11.86 11.21 -30.99
C ALA A 222 13.00 11.76 -31.87
#